data_AF-A0A8J7WYX4-F1
#
_entry.id   AF-A0A8J7WYX4-F1
#
_cell.length_a   1.000
_cell.length_b   1.000
_cell.length_c   1.000
_cell.angle_alpha   90.00
_cell.angle_beta   90.00
_cell.angle_gamma   90.00
#
_symmetry.space_group_name_H-M   'P 1'
#
loop_
_entity.id
_entity.type
_entity.pdbx_description
1 polymer ?
#
loop_
_entity_poly.entity_id
_entity_poly.type
_entity_poly.pdbx_seq_one_letter_code
_entity_poly.pdbx_strand_id
1 'polypeptide(L)'
;MKNESYDRDRVHECLHKHLQDKLETAWAQQAKAGNPEDRGRSAEEERAMALDRYQHRIWQLKDRLSCQVYGPNTEGLVDDFMTKFGFEVDKSSRDYVWVLRKVLQTEIRFYSILMQRMSANNGDE
;
A
#
# COMPACT_ATOMS: atom_id res chain seq x y z
N MET A 1 -9.55 -22.80 28.03
CA MET A 1 -9.75 -21.60 27.17
C MET A 1 -9.19 -21.94 25.81
N LYS A 2 -10.04 -22.02 24.78
CA LYS A 2 -9.56 -22.25 23.42
C LYS A 2 -8.87 -20.96 22.98
N ASN A 3 -7.55 -21.02 22.78
CA ASN A 3 -6.86 -20.02 21.97
C ASN A 3 -7.45 -20.17 20.57
N GLU A 4 -8.48 -19.39 20.26
CA GLU A 4 -8.89 -19.20 18.87
C GLU A 4 -7.70 -18.57 18.17
N SER A 5 -6.95 -19.42 17.46
CA SER A 5 -5.90 -19.00 16.56
C SER A 5 -6.56 -18.09 15.53
N TYR A 6 -6.40 -16.79 15.72
CA TYR A 6 -6.68 -15.79 14.69
C TYR A 6 -6.14 -16.31 13.36
N ASP A 7 -6.98 -16.34 12.32
CA ASP A 7 -6.67 -16.98 11.04
C ASP A 7 -5.67 -16.13 10.25
N ARG A 8 -4.39 -16.25 10.63
CA ARG A 8 -3.28 -15.54 10.02
C ARG A 8 -3.13 -15.90 8.55
N ASP A 9 -3.46 -17.13 8.18
CA ASP A 9 -3.37 -17.61 6.80
C ASP A 9 -4.39 -16.87 5.93
N ARG A 10 -5.65 -16.78 6.40
CA ARG A 10 -6.67 -15.95 5.74
C ARG A 10 -6.27 -14.49 5.63
N VAL A 11 -5.63 -13.91 6.65
CA VAL A 11 -5.12 -12.53 6.56
C VAL A 11 -4.03 -12.41 5.49
N HIS A 12 -3.11 -13.36 5.42
CA HIS A 12 -2.07 -13.39 4.39
C HIS A 12 -2.64 -13.47 2.98
N GLU A 13 -3.63 -14.33 2.76
CA GLU A 13 -4.36 -14.42 1.49
C GLU A 13 -5.07 -13.11 1.14
N CYS A 14 -5.77 -12.51 2.11
CA CYS A 14 -6.47 -11.24 1.91
C CYS A 14 -5.50 -10.10 1.61
N LEU A 15 -4.32 -10.06 2.24
CA LEU A 15 -3.27 -9.07 1.94
C LEU A 15 -2.70 -9.24 0.54
N HIS A 16 -2.54 -10.48 0.08
CA HIS A 16 -2.11 -10.75 -1.28
C HIS A 16 -3.13 -10.23 -2.30
N LYS A 17 -4.41 -10.54 -2.09
CA LYS A 17 -5.51 -10.04 -2.91
C LYS A 17 -5.61 -8.52 -2.86
N HIS A 18 -5.49 -7.93 -1.68
CA HIS A 18 -5.47 -6.48 -1.51
C HIS A 18 -4.38 -5.80 -2.34
N LEU A 19 -3.17 -6.37 -2.33
CA LEU A 19 -2.05 -5.87 -3.13
C LEU A 19 -2.34 -5.97 -4.63
N GLN A 20 -2.86 -7.11 -5.09
CA GLN A 20 -3.21 -7.32 -6.49
C GLN A 20 -4.26 -6.30 -6.96
N ASP A 21 -5.38 -6.18 -6.23
CA ASP A 21 -6.45 -5.24 -6.57
C ASP A 21 -5.94 -3.79 -6.69
N LYS A 22 -5.03 -3.38 -5.78
CA LYS A 22 -4.44 -2.04 -5.81
C LYS A 22 -3.52 -1.83 -7.00
N LEU A 23 -2.70 -2.83 -7.35
CA LEU A 23 -1.83 -2.77 -8.52
C LEU A 23 -2.66 -2.70 -9.81
N GLU A 24 -3.68 -3.54 -9.95
CA GLU A 24 -4.58 -3.52 -11.10
C GLU A 24 -5.28 -2.17 -11.25
N THR A 25 -5.78 -1.61 -10.15
CA THR A 25 -6.40 -0.27 -10.15
C THR A 25 -5.42 0.81 -10.59
N ALA A 26 -4.20 0.81 -10.05
CA ALA A 26 -3.16 1.78 -10.41
C ALA A 26 -2.76 1.67 -11.89
N TRP A 27 -2.62 0.45 -12.41
CA TRP A 27 -2.28 0.23 -13.81
C TRP A 27 -3.43 0.60 -14.74
N ALA A 28 -4.68 0.33 -14.36
CA ALA A 28 -5.84 0.74 -15.12
C ALA A 28 -5.97 2.28 -15.18
N GLN A 29 -5.66 2.98 -14.08
CA GLN A 29 -5.61 4.45 -14.06
C GLN A 29 -4.52 5.01 -14.97
N GLN A 30 -3.34 4.38 -14.98
CA GLN A 30 -2.25 4.75 -15.88
C GLN A 30 -2.62 4.53 -17.35
N ALA A 31 -3.28 3.42 -17.69
CA ALA A 31 -3.75 3.15 -19.04
C ALA A 31 -4.85 4.12 -19.52
N LYS A 32 -5.65 4.65 -18.59
CA LYS A 32 -6.70 5.65 -18.86
C LYS A 32 -6.18 7.09 -18.90
N ALA A 33 -4.97 7.35 -18.43
CA ALA A 33 -4.31 8.65 -18.55
C ALA A 33 -3.82 8.88 -20.01
N GLY A 34 -4.74 8.79 -20.96
CA GLY A 34 -4.52 9.06 -22.37
C GLY A 34 -5.05 10.44 -22.75
N ASN A 35 -4.35 11.49 -22.32
CA ASN A 35 -4.05 12.67 -23.16
C ASN A 35 -3.12 13.63 -22.37
N PRO A 36 -1.81 13.70 -22.68
CA PRO A 36 -0.84 14.55 -21.96
C PRO A 36 -1.01 16.06 -22.23
N GLU A 37 -1.77 16.44 -23.25
CA GLU A 37 -1.77 17.81 -23.77
C GLU A 37 -2.46 18.84 -22.84
N ASP A 38 -3.19 18.42 -21.81
CA ASP A 38 -4.06 19.31 -21.02
C ASP A 38 -3.48 19.73 -19.66
N ARG A 39 -2.23 19.36 -19.33
CA ARG A 39 -1.66 19.59 -17.98
C ARG A 39 -0.39 20.45 -17.91
N GLY A 40 0.15 20.89 -19.03
CA GLY A 40 1.29 21.83 -19.07
C GLY A 40 2.57 21.32 -18.39
N ARG A 41 2.67 20.02 -18.09
CA ARG A 41 3.86 19.36 -17.53
C ARG A 41 4.29 18.23 -18.45
N SER A 42 5.60 17.97 -18.50
CA SER A 42 6.10 16.83 -19.29
C SER A 42 5.77 15.51 -18.58
N ALA A 43 5.65 14.43 -19.37
CA ALA A 43 5.49 13.08 -18.83
C ALA A 43 6.65 12.69 -17.88
N GLU A 44 7.84 13.23 -18.15
CA GLU A 44 9.04 13.05 -17.33
C GLU A 44 8.90 13.73 -15.96
N GLU A 45 8.40 14.98 -15.92
CA GLU A 45 8.15 15.70 -14.66
C GLU A 45 7.07 14.99 -13.83
N GLU A 46 5.96 14.57 -14.46
CA GLU A 46 4.89 13.82 -13.80
C GLU A 46 5.40 12.53 -13.16
N ARG A 47 6.29 11.83 -13.88
CA ARG A 47 6.96 10.63 -13.40
C ARG A 47 7.92 10.90 -12.26
N ALA A 48 8.78 11.91 -12.37
CA ALA A 48 9.73 12.26 -11.31
C ALA A 48 8.99 12.61 -10.01
N MET A 49 7.91 13.39 -10.11
CA MET A 49 7.05 13.68 -8.97
C MET A 49 6.36 12.43 -8.41
N ALA A 50 5.96 11.47 -9.26
CA ALA A 50 5.37 10.22 -8.78
C ALA A 50 6.38 9.36 -8.01
N LEU A 51 7.60 9.23 -8.52
CA LEU A 51 8.70 8.54 -7.85
C LEU A 51 9.01 9.14 -6.48
N ASP A 52 9.13 10.47 -6.40
CA ASP A 52 9.36 11.18 -5.14
C ASP A 52 8.23 10.92 -4.12
N ARG A 53 6.96 11.01 -4.56
CA ARG A 53 5.82 10.70 -3.70
C ARG A 53 5.86 9.27 -3.16
N TYR A 54 6.19 8.29 -4.00
CA TYR A 54 6.26 6.90 -3.58
C TYR A 54 7.43 6.65 -2.63
N GLN A 55 8.60 7.22 -2.93
CA GLN A 55 9.78 7.12 -2.06
C GLN A 55 9.49 7.73 -0.68
N HIS A 56 8.94 8.94 -0.65
CA HIS A 56 8.55 9.61 0.59
C HIS A 56 7.51 8.80 1.37
N ARG A 57 6.51 8.24 0.69
CA ARG A 57 5.49 7.40 1.33
C ARG A 57 6.07 6.12 1.93
N ILE A 58 6.97 5.44 1.21
CA ILE A 58 7.70 4.26 1.71
C ILE A 58 8.49 4.63 2.96
N TRP A 59 9.21 5.76 2.95
CA TRP A 59 9.99 6.22 4.08
C TRP A 59 9.12 6.45 5.32
N GLN A 60 8.00 7.17 5.18
CA GLN A 60 7.05 7.39 6.27
C GLN A 60 6.53 6.07 6.87
N LEU A 61 6.16 5.11 6.02
CA LEU A 61 5.63 3.81 6.50
C LEU A 61 6.70 2.99 7.23
N LYS A 62 7.94 3.01 6.73
CA LYS A 62 9.08 2.36 7.39
C LYS A 62 9.39 3.01 8.75
N ASP A 63 9.36 4.33 8.82
CA ASP A 63 9.55 5.07 10.07
C ASP A 63 8.51 4.68 11.14
N ARG A 64 7.22 4.68 10.77
CA ARG A 64 6.13 4.26 11.68
C ARG A 64 6.28 2.81 12.14
N LEU A 65 6.71 1.90 11.26
CA LEU A 65 6.99 0.51 11.63
C LEU A 65 8.15 0.40 12.63
N SER A 66 9.24 1.14 12.41
CA SER A 66 10.42 1.14 13.27
C SER A 66 10.12 1.70 14.67
N CYS A 67 9.45 2.85 14.72
CA CYS A 67 9.12 3.51 15.99
C CYS A 67 7.93 2.88 16.72
N GLN A 68 7.16 2.00 16.05
CA GLN A 68 5.94 1.39 16.59
C GLN A 68 4.91 2.42 17.07
N VAL A 69 4.92 3.62 16.47
CA VAL A 69 3.95 4.69 16.72
C VAL A 69 3.00 4.70 15.54
N TYR A 70 1.76 4.29 15.78
CA TYR A 70 0.71 4.24 14.77
C TYR A 70 -0.31 5.35 15.09
N GLY A 71 -0.64 6.14 14.09
CA GLY A 71 -1.60 7.23 14.21
C GLY A 71 -2.82 7.01 13.32
N PRO A 72 -3.77 7.96 13.30
CA PRO A 72 -5.04 7.81 12.58
C PRO A 72 -4.86 7.42 11.11
N ASN A 73 -3.83 7.93 10.44
CA ASN A 73 -3.56 7.60 9.03
C ASN A 73 -3.13 6.14 8.82
N THR A 74 -2.37 5.55 9.75
CA THR A 74 -1.97 4.14 9.66
C THR A 74 -3.07 3.22 10.14
N GLU A 75 -3.85 3.63 11.13
CA GLU A 75 -5.02 2.89 11.62
C GLU A 75 -6.12 2.84 10.55
N GLY A 76 -6.38 3.95 9.85
CA GLY A 76 -7.36 4.00 8.76
C GLY A 76 -7.06 3.00 7.64
N LEU A 77 -5.78 2.79 7.28
CA LEU A 77 -5.40 1.77 6.31
C LEU A 77 -5.79 0.35 6.76
N VAL A 78 -5.70 0.08 8.06
CA VAL A 78 -6.07 -1.22 8.64
C VAL A 78 -7.57 -1.36 8.72
N ASP A 79 -8.26 -0.30 9.15
CA ASP A 79 -9.71 -0.28 9.24
C ASP A 79 -10.35 -0.48 7.86
N ASP A 80 -9.81 0.15 6.81
CA ASP A 80 -10.23 -0.06 5.42
C ASP A 80 -9.98 -1.50 4.97
N PHE A 81 -8.81 -2.07 5.29
CA PHE A 81 -8.48 -3.46 4.99
C PHE A 81 -9.45 -4.42 5.69
N MET A 82 -9.67 -4.24 6.99
CA MET A 82 -10.54 -5.09 7.78
C MET A 82 -11.99 -5.00 7.30
N THR A 83 -12.47 -3.79 7.00
CA THR A 83 -13.80 -3.57 6.43
C THR A 83 -13.95 -4.26 5.08
N LYS A 84 -12.95 -4.12 4.19
CA LYS A 84 -12.98 -4.73 2.86
C LYS A 84 -13.08 -6.26 2.89
N PHE A 85 -12.46 -6.92 3.87
CA PHE A 85 -12.39 -8.39 3.94
C PHE A 85 -13.23 -9.01 5.07
N GLY A 86 -14.01 -8.19 5.79
CA GLY A 86 -14.89 -8.63 6.87
C GLY A 86 -14.12 -9.20 8.05
N PHE A 87 -13.04 -8.53 8.47
CA PHE A 87 -12.34 -8.85 9.71
C PHE A 87 -12.84 -7.96 10.84
N GLU A 88 -13.07 -8.57 12.00
CA GLU A 88 -13.35 -7.85 13.25
C GLU A 88 -12.24 -8.18 14.23
N VAL A 89 -11.38 -7.20 14.48
CA VAL A 89 -10.26 -7.33 15.43
C VAL A 89 -10.29 -6.14 16.36
N ASP A 90 -10.26 -6.41 17.67
CA ASP A 90 -10.23 -5.35 18.67
C ASP A 90 -8.95 -4.51 18.54
N LYS A 91 -9.10 -3.19 18.40
CA LYS A 91 -7.99 -2.24 18.28
C LYS A 91 -7.02 -2.27 19.45
N SER A 92 -7.48 -2.64 20.64
CA SER A 92 -6.64 -2.77 21.82
C SER A 92 -5.81 -4.06 21.85
N SER A 93 -6.12 -5.01 20.96
CA SER A 93 -5.50 -6.34 20.93
C SER A 93 -4.12 -6.35 20.27
N ARG A 94 -3.32 -7.34 20.66
CA ARG A 94 -2.06 -7.65 19.98
C ARG A 94 -2.26 -8.10 18.53
N ASP A 95 -3.40 -8.69 18.23
CA ASP A 95 -3.72 -9.15 16.87
C ASP A 95 -3.96 -7.97 15.95
N TYR A 96 -4.63 -6.91 16.42
CA TYR A 96 -4.78 -5.67 15.64
C TYR A 96 -3.41 -5.07 15.30
N VAL A 97 -2.51 -4.97 16.28
CA VAL A 97 -1.14 -4.47 16.05
C VAL A 97 -0.39 -5.35 15.04
N TRP A 98 -0.59 -6.67 15.08
CA TRP A 98 -0.01 -7.58 14.10
C TRP A 98 -0.57 -7.35 12.69
N VAL A 99 -1.89 -7.28 12.53
CA VAL A 99 -2.55 -6.99 11.24
C VAL A 99 -2.08 -5.65 10.71
N LEU A 100 -2.03 -4.64 11.57
CA LEU A 100 -1.56 -3.30 11.22
C LEU A 100 -0.18 -3.35 10.60
N ARG A 101 0.77 -4.03 11.24
CA ARG A 101 2.13 -4.18 10.69
C ARG A 101 2.12 -4.85 9.33
N LYS A 102 1.28 -5.87 9.13
CA LYS A 102 1.16 -6.56 7.84
C LYS A 102 0.56 -5.69 6.76
N VAL A 103 -0.47 -4.90 7.07
CA VAL A 103 -1.04 -3.92 6.14
C VAL A 103 0.01 -2.88 5.75
N LEU A 104 0.74 -2.29 6.70
CA LEU A 104 1.79 -1.31 6.37
C LEU A 104 2.93 -1.92 5.54
N GLN A 105 3.32 -3.17 5.81
CA GLN A 105 4.29 -3.90 4.98
C GLN A 105 3.78 -4.10 3.55
N THR A 106 2.50 -4.43 3.39
CA THR A 106 1.85 -4.55 2.08
C THR A 106 1.78 -3.21 1.34
N GLU A 107 1.51 -2.10 2.04
CA GLU A 107 1.56 -0.75 1.46
C GLU A 107 2.96 -0.41 0.95
N ILE A 108 4.00 -0.68 1.76
CA ILE A 108 5.39 -0.48 1.33
C ILE A 108 5.69 -1.29 0.06
N ARG A 109 5.26 -2.56 0.03
CA ARG A 109 5.44 -3.43 -1.14
C ARG A 109 4.73 -2.86 -2.38
N PHE A 110 3.50 -2.37 -2.22
CA PHE A 110 2.73 -1.73 -3.29
C PHE A 110 3.50 -0.56 -3.91
N TYR A 111 3.92 0.42 -3.11
CA TYR A 111 4.68 1.57 -3.63
C TYR A 111 6.04 1.17 -4.20
N SER A 112 6.70 0.15 -3.63
CA SER A 112 7.99 -0.33 -4.15
C SER A 112 7.83 -0.94 -5.55
N ILE A 113 6.76 -1.70 -5.79
CA ILE A 113 6.45 -2.26 -7.12
C ILE A 113 6.16 -1.13 -8.12
N LEU A 114 5.37 -0.13 -7.73
CA LEU A 114 5.09 1.02 -8.59
C LEU A 114 6.38 1.77 -8.97
N MET A 115 7.25 2.00 -7.98
CA MET A 115 8.54 2.66 -8.19
C MET A 115 9.45 1.86 -9.12
N GLN A 116 9.57 0.54 -8.92
CA GLN A 116 10.36 -0.34 -9.78
C GLN A 116 9.86 -0.34 -11.23
N ARG A 117 8.54 -0.43 -11.42
CA ARG A 117 7.94 -0.42 -12.76
C ARG A 117 8.16 0.90 -13.48
N MET A 118 8.04 2.01 -12.75
CA MET A 118 8.38 3.31 -13.31
C MET A 118 9.84 3.31 -13.72
N SER A 119 10.79 3.04 -12.82
CA SER A 119 12.23 3.03 -13.13
C SER A 119 12.62 2.12 -14.31
N ALA A 120 11.99 0.93 -14.45
CA ALA A 120 12.25 0.03 -15.56
C ALA A 120 11.87 0.62 -16.93
N ASN A 121 10.78 1.39 -17.01
CA ASN A 121 10.37 2.09 -18.24
C ASN A 121 11.32 3.26 -18.64
N ASN A 122 12.47 3.48 -17.98
CA ASN A 122 13.52 4.42 -18.43
C ASN A 122 14.72 3.71 -19.09
N GLY A 123 14.77 2.37 -19.07
CA GLY A 123 15.93 1.63 -19.61
C GLY A 123 15.81 1.23 -21.08
N ASP A 124 14.68 1.54 -21.73
CA ASP A 124 14.34 1.15 -23.11
C ASP A 124 14.31 2.36 -24.07
N GLU A 125 15.10 3.41 -23.81
CA GLU A 125 15.40 4.50 -24.76
C GLU A 125 16.90 4.54 -25.11
#